data_AF-A0A0J6IXE7-F1
#
_entry.id   AF-A0A0J6IXE7-F1
#
_cell.length_a   1.000
_cell.length_b   1.000
_cell.length_c   1.000
_cell.angle_alpha   90.00
_cell.angle_beta   90.00
_cell.angle_gamma   90.00
#
_symmetry.space_group_name_H-M   'P 1'
#
loop_
_entity.id
_entity.type
_entity.pdbx_description
1 polymer ?
#
loop_
_entity_poly.entity_id
_entity_poly.type
_entity_poly.pdbx_seq_one_letter_code
_entity_poly.pdbx_strand_id
1 'polypeptide(L)'
;MFRLIATLSAVALLSACATRPAPDFRGKWKPVNRFSESTMEIPLYSSYVYQAIPMDGTLKTMLERWAKDSNMQLSYSIQSDYTLYAPVAKINTTSIQQAVAELSVVYAQEGLSVTAAGNRILVQPSSSLSGAPAASGSTK
;
A
#
# COMPACT_ATOMS: atom_id res chain seq x y z
N MET A 1 26.77 -0.93 69.90
CA MET A 1 25.63 -0.98 68.96
C MET A 1 25.77 0.03 67.82
N PHE A 2 26.07 1.31 68.07
CA PHE A 2 26.19 2.35 67.02
C PHE A 2 27.26 2.06 65.93
N ARG A 3 28.44 1.54 66.30
CA ARG A 3 29.49 1.15 65.35
C ARG A 3 29.09 -0.02 64.44
N LEU A 4 28.25 -0.94 64.94
CA LEU A 4 27.75 -2.10 64.21
C LEU A 4 26.68 -1.72 63.20
N ILE A 5 25.85 -0.72 63.53
CA ILE A 5 24.82 -0.17 62.63
C ILE A 5 25.49 0.65 61.51
N ALA A 6 26.51 1.44 61.84
CA ALA A 6 27.26 2.23 60.85
C ALA A 6 28.00 1.35 59.83
N THR A 7 28.60 0.23 60.27
CA THR A 7 29.24 -0.72 59.36
C THR A 7 28.22 -1.46 58.50
N LEU A 8 27.05 -1.84 59.03
CA LEU A 8 25.99 -2.49 58.25
C LEU A 8 25.42 -1.56 57.17
N SER A 9 25.16 -0.29 57.51
CA SER A 9 24.68 0.70 56.54
C SER A 9 25.70 1.00 55.44
N ALA A 10 27.00 1.04 55.77
CA ALA A 10 28.05 1.22 54.77
C ALA A 10 28.10 0.04 53.76
N VAL A 11 27.93 -1.20 54.22
CA VAL A 11 27.90 -2.40 53.36
C VAL A 11 26.64 -2.43 52.48
N ALA A 12 25.50 -1.97 52.99
CA ALA A 12 24.25 -1.88 52.22
C ALA A 12 24.32 -0.82 51.10
N LEU A 13 24.98 0.32 51.35
CA LEU A 13 25.16 1.37 50.33
C LEU A 13 26.13 0.94 49.22
N LEU A 14 27.14 0.13 49.52
CA LEU A 14 28.09 -0.40 48.53
C LEU A 14 27.48 -1.46 47.60
N SER A 15 26.44 -2.17 48.03
CA SER A 15 25.76 -3.19 47.23
C SER A 15 24.73 -2.62 46.24
N ALA A 16 24.36 -1.35 46.39
CA ALA A 16 23.47 -0.63 45.46
C ALA A 16 24.18 -0.17 44.16
N CYS A 17 25.51 -0.19 44.11
CA CYS A 17 26.31 0.16 42.92
C CYS A 17 26.65 -1.03 42.01
N ALA A 18 26.17 -2.25 42.32
CA ALA A 18 26.44 -3.43 41.49
C ALA A 18 25.61 -3.38 40.18
N THR A 19 26.21 -2.84 39.12
CA THR A 19 25.63 -2.88 37.77
C THR A 19 25.53 -4.33 37.30
N ARG A 20 24.32 -4.75 36.92
CA ARG A 20 24.11 -6.05 36.27
C ARG A 20 24.87 -6.07 34.94
N PRO A 21 25.78 -7.02 34.69
CA PRO A 21 26.46 -7.10 33.41
C PRO A 21 25.44 -7.33 32.29
N ALA A 22 25.70 -6.78 31.12
CA ALA A 22 24.87 -7.01 29.95
C ALA A 22 24.76 -8.52 29.67
N PRO A 23 23.59 -9.01 29.22
CA PRO A 23 23.45 -10.39 28.80
C PRO A 23 24.45 -10.71 27.68
N ASP A 24 25.25 -11.75 27.87
CA ASP A 24 26.23 -12.19 26.86
C ASP A 24 25.55 -13.07 25.79
N PHE A 25 26.13 -13.07 24.59
CA PHE A 25 25.67 -13.92 23.49
C PHE A 25 26.10 -15.36 23.76
N ARG A 26 25.13 -16.26 23.91
CA ARG A 26 25.36 -17.70 24.13
C ARG A 26 25.05 -18.51 22.87
N GLY A 27 25.81 -19.58 22.66
CA GLY A 27 25.59 -20.54 21.57
C GLY A 27 26.86 -20.85 20.78
N LYS A 28 26.76 -21.77 19.82
CA LYS A 28 27.84 -22.00 18.85
C LYS A 28 27.72 -20.94 17.75
N TRP A 29 28.84 -20.30 17.43
CA TRP A 29 28.95 -19.41 16.27
C TRP A 29 28.52 -20.18 15.01
N LYS A 30 27.45 -19.72 14.36
CA LYS A 30 27.04 -20.24 13.05
C LYS A 30 27.79 -19.45 11.97
N PRO A 31 28.35 -20.12 10.94
CA PRO A 31 28.90 -19.42 9.78
C PRO A 31 27.82 -18.56 9.11
N VAL A 32 28.09 -17.26 8.97
CA VAL A 32 27.12 -16.29 8.42
C VAL A 32 27.13 -16.33 6.89
N ASN A 33 28.32 -16.41 6.28
CA ASN A 33 28.49 -16.41 4.83
C ASN A 33 28.44 -17.86 4.31
N ARG A 34 27.23 -18.34 4.04
CA ARG A 34 26.99 -19.66 3.45
C ARG A 34 26.06 -19.53 2.25
N PHE A 35 26.29 -20.33 1.21
CA PHE A 35 25.37 -20.43 0.08
C PHE A 35 24.08 -21.14 0.51
N SER A 36 22.96 -20.81 -0.14
CA SER A 36 21.68 -21.49 0.08
C SER A 36 21.74 -22.93 -0.42
N GLU A 37 21.00 -23.82 0.24
CA GLU A 37 20.94 -25.25 -0.13
C GLU A 37 20.14 -25.49 -1.42
N SER A 38 19.26 -24.54 -1.78
CA SER A 38 18.47 -24.58 -2.99
C SER A 38 18.73 -23.36 -3.88
N THR A 39 18.61 -23.56 -5.19
CA THR A 39 18.55 -22.49 -6.17
C THR A 39 17.21 -21.77 -6.06
N MET A 40 17.23 -20.44 -6.00
CA MET A 40 16.04 -19.60 -6.10
C MET A 40 16.07 -18.91 -7.47
N GLU A 41 14.98 -19.04 -8.24
CA GLU A 41 14.82 -18.30 -9.47
C GLU A 41 14.68 -16.81 -9.17
N ILE A 42 15.47 -15.98 -9.86
CA ILE A 42 15.39 -14.52 -9.81
C ILE A 42 14.97 -14.08 -11.21
N PRO A 43 13.74 -13.58 -11.41
CA PRO A 43 13.27 -13.19 -12.75
C PRO A 43 14.12 -12.08 -13.35
N LEU A 44 14.50 -12.22 -14.62
CA LEU A 44 15.24 -11.18 -15.34
C LEU A 44 14.35 -9.99 -15.74
N TYR A 45 13.06 -10.25 -16.00
CA TYR A 45 12.08 -9.24 -16.38
C TYR A 45 10.86 -9.37 -15.47
N SER A 46 10.63 -8.38 -14.59
CA SER A 46 9.41 -8.28 -13.82
C SER A 46 8.42 -7.35 -14.51
N SER A 47 7.23 -7.84 -14.83
CA SER A 47 6.14 -6.98 -15.29
C SER A 47 5.68 -6.06 -14.16
N TYR A 48 5.24 -4.86 -14.53
CA TYR A 48 4.61 -3.95 -13.58
C TYR A 48 3.33 -4.58 -13.01
N VAL A 49 3.10 -4.39 -11.71
CA VAL A 49 1.89 -4.86 -11.02
C VAL A 49 1.03 -3.66 -10.65
N TYR A 50 -0.16 -3.59 -11.24
CA TYR A 50 -1.18 -2.62 -10.91
C TYR A 50 -1.82 -3.02 -9.59
N GLN A 51 -1.51 -2.26 -8.54
CA GLN A 51 -2.05 -2.41 -7.20
C GLN A 51 -2.05 -1.05 -6.49
N ALA A 52 -2.93 -0.90 -5.49
CA ALA A 52 -2.85 0.23 -4.56
C ALA A 52 -1.68 0.02 -3.58
N ILE A 53 -0.95 1.08 -3.28
CA ILE A 53 0.06 1.10 -2.22
C ILE A 53 -0.34 2.10 -1.13
N PRO A 54 0.10 1.91 0.13
CA PRO A 54 -0.23 2.85 1.21
C PRO A 54 0.22 4.30 0.99
N MET A 55 1.13 4.53 0.04
CA MET A 55 1.57 5.89 -0.34
C MET A 55 0.58 6.59 -1.29
N ASP A 56 -0.34 5.85 -1.91
CA ASP A 56 -1.39 6.42 -2.74
C ASP A 56 -2.51 6.96 -1.84
N GLY A 57 -2.57 8.28 -1.68
CA GLY A 57 -3.60 8.91 -0.83
C GLY A 57 -5.00 8.90 -1.47
N THR A 58 -5.05 8.97 -2.79
CA THR A 58 -6.30 9.11 -3.56
C THR A 58 -6.26 8.34 -4.87
N LEU A 59 -7.44 8.16 -5.50
CA LEU A 59 -7.62 7.57 -6.81
C LEU A 59 -6.75 8.25 -7.87
N LYS A 60 -6.74 9.59 -7.90
CA LYS A 60 -5.89 10.34 -8.84
C LYS A 60 -4.41 10.01 -8.64
N THR A 61 -3.89 10.09 -7.41
CA THR A 61 -2.46 9.84 -7.15
C THR A 61 -2.04 8.41 -7.51
N MET A 62 -2.89 7.43 -7.23
CA MET A 62 -2.67 6.04 -7.64
C MET A 62 -2.59 5.90 -9.17
N LEU A 63 -3.56 6.48 -9.90
CA LEU A 63 -3.61 6.39 -11.35
C LEU A 63 -2.50 7.19 -12.04
N GLU A 64 -2.06 8.30 -11.46
CA GLU A 64 -0.88 9.05 -11.91
C GLU A 64 0.38 8.20 -11.81
N ARG A 65 0.54 7.49 -10.69
CA ARG A 65 1.65 6.54 -10.51
C ARG A 65 1.58 5.39 -11.50
N TRP A 66 0.43 4.72 -11.64
CA TRP A 66 0.25 3.63 -12.60
C TRP A 66 0.57 4.08 -14.03
N ALA A 67 0.11 5.27 -14.41
CA ALA A 67 0.40 5.86 -15.70
C ALA A 67 1.90 6.12 -15.87
N LYS A 68 2.54 6.77 -14.90
CA LYS A 68 3.98 7.07 -14.91
C LYS A 68 4.84 5.80 -15.03
N ASP A 69 4.56 4.80 -14.19
CA ASP A 69 5.35 3.57 -14.13
C ASP A 69 5.18 2.72 -15.41
N SER A 70 4.03 2.83 -16.07
CA SER A 70 3.71 2.12 -17.32
C SER A 70 3.96 2.95 -18.58
N ASN A 71 4.54 4.15 -18.45
CA ASN A 71 4.72 5.12 -19.54
C ASN A 71 3.42 5.47 -20.31
N MET A 72 2.29 5.47 -19.59
CA MET A 72 0.97 5.89 -20.08
C MET A 72 0.66 7.33 -19.64
N GLN A 73 -0.41 7.89 -20.20
CA GLN A 73 -0.96 9.19 -19.81
C GLN A 73 -2.24 9.00 -18.99
N LEU A 74 -2.51 9.92 -18.06
CA LEU A 74 -3.77 9.97 -17.33
C LEU A 74 -4.64 11.12 -17.84
N SER A 75 -5.90 10.83 -18.13
CA SER A 75 -6.95 11.81 -18.38
C SER A 75 -8.02 11.69 -17.30
N TYR A 76 -7.99 12.64 -16.36
CA TYR A 76 -8.87 12.65 -15.19
C TYR A 76 -9.99 13.67 -15.38
N SER A 77 -11.09 13.26 -16.01
CA SER A 77 -12.17 14.15 -16.46
C SER A 77 -13.32 14.26 -15.44
N ILE A 78 -13.00 14.23 -14.15
CA ILE A 78 -13.95 14.38 -13.05
C ILE A 78 -13.55 15.55 -12.13
N GLN A 79 -14.53 16.16 -11.46
CA GLN A 79 -14.34 17.41 -10.72
C GLN A 79 -13.75 17.22 -9.32
N SER A 80 -13.97 16.06 -8.71
CA SER A 80 -13.53 15.74 -7.35
C SER A 80 -12.69 14.48 -7.34
N ASP A 81 -11.75 14.42 -6.40
CA ASP A 81 -10.93 13.25 -6.19
C ASP A 81 -11.53 12.36 -5.09
N TYR A 82 -11.23 11.07 -5.14
CA TYR A 82 -11.80 10.06 -4.26
C TYR A 82 -10.70 9.34 -3.50
N THR A 83 -10.96 9.00 -2.23
CA THR A 83 -10.02 8.20 -1.44
C THR A 83 -10.02 6.75 -1.91
N LEU A 84 -8.92 6.05 -1.62
CA LEU A 84 -8.86 4.60 -1.79
C LEU A 84 -9.50 3.92 -0.59
N TYR A 85 -10.30 2.89 -0.82
CA TYR A 85 -10.97 2.13 0.23
C TYR A 85 -10.79 0.62 0.04
N ALA A 86 -11.22 -0.17 1.02
CA ALA A 86 -10.85 -1.57 1.19
C ALA A 86 -10.91 -2.46 -0.08
N PRO A 87 -11.89 -2.34 -1.00
CA PRO A 87 -11.91 -3.14 -2.22
C PRO A 87 -10.77 -2.85 -3.19
N VAL A 88 -10.23 -1.64 -3.23
CA VAL A 88 -9.12 -1.27 -4.13
C VAL A 88 -7.86 -2.08 -3.80
N ALA A 89 -7.64 -2.41 -2.52
CA ALA A 89 -6.50 -3.20 -2.08
C ALA A 89 -6.50 -4.65 -2.60
N LYS A 90 -7.62 -5.13 -3.16
CA LYS A 90 -7.72 -6.46 -3.76
C LYS A 90 -7.22 -6.51 -5.21
N ILE A 91 -7.06 -5.35 -5.85
CA ILE A 91 -6.57 -5.27 -7.22
C ILE A 91 -5.07 -5.56 -7.20
N ASN A 92 -4.67 -6.67 -7.81
CA ASN A 92 -3.29 -7.07 -7.97
C ASN A 92 -3.16 -7.86 -9.28
N THR A 93 -2.73 -7.19 -10.34
CA THR A 93 -2.61 -7.79 -11.67
C THR A 93 -1.54 -7.11 -12.49
N THR A 94 -0.97 -7.82 -13.46
CA THR A 94 -0.03 -7.26 -14.45
C THR A 94 -0.74 -6.68 -15.68
N SER A 95 -2.06 -6.84 -15.81
CA SER A 95 -2.85 -6.31 -16.93
C SER A 95 -3.57 -5.01 -16.54
N ILE A 96 -3.26 -3.92 -17.26
CA ILE A 96 -3.97 -2.64 -17.08
C ILE A 96 -5.45 -2.78 -17.39
N GLN A 97 -5.82 -3.58 -18.40
CA GLN A 97 -7.22 -3.77 -18.82
C GLN A 97 -8.03 -4.43 -17.70
N GLN A 98 -7.45 -5.44 -17.05
CA GLN A 98 -8.09 -6.06 -15.89
C GLN A 98 -8.17 -5.08 -14.71
N ALA A 99 -7.08 -4.37 -14.40
CA ALA A 99 -7.02 -3.44 -13.28
C ALA A 99 -8.07 -2.33 -13.38
N VAL A 100 -8.20 -1.68 -14.54
CA VAL A 100 -9.20 -0.61 -14.73
C VAL A 100 -10.64 -1.14 -14.76
N ALA A 101 -10.85 -2.37 -15.24
CA ALA A 101 -12.16 -3.00 -15.20
C ALA A 101 -12.62 -3.28 -13.76
N GLU A 102 -11.74 -3.86 -12.93
CA GLU A 102 -12.00 -4.06 -11.51
C GLU A 102 -12.22 -2.72 -10.79
N LEU A 103 -11.39 -1.71 -11.09
CA LEU A 103 -11.51 -0.37 -10.50
C LEU A 103 -12.83 0.32 -10.90
N SER A 104 -13.27 0.14 -12.15
CA SER A 104 -14.55 0.68 -12.61
C SER A 104 -15.74 0.03 -11.90
N VAL A 105 -15.64 -1.25 -11.52
CA VAL A 105 -16.67 -1.93 -10.71
C VAL A 105 -16.67 -1.38 -9.28
N VAL A 106 -15.49 -1.18 -8.69
CA VAL A 106 -15.32 -0.64 -7.34
C VAL A 106 -15.96 0.74 -7.23
N TYR A 107 -15.65 1.65 -8.15
CA TYR A 107 -16.18 3.03 -8.12
C TYR A 107 -17.49 3.24 -8.89
N ALA A 108 -18.17 2.16 -9.31
CA ALA A 108 -19.44 2.27 -10.04
C ALA A 108 -20.53 2.99 -9.23
N GLN A 109 -20.55 2.82 -7.90
CA GLN A 109 -21.54 3.47 -7.02
C GLN A 109 -21.35 5.00 -6.95
N GLU A 110 -20.12 5.47 -7.12
CA GLU A 110 -19.79 6.90 -7.22
C GLU A 110 -20.06 7.45 -8.64
N GLY A 111 -20.63 6.62 -9.52
CA GLY A 111 -20.92 6.98 -10.89
C GLY A 111 -19.66 7.21 -11.71
N LEU A 112 -18.54 6.55 -11.40
CA LEU A 112 -17.28 6.67 -12.13
C LEU A 112 -17.08 5.51 -13.09
N SER A 113 -16.46 5.80 -14.24
CA SER A 113 -15.95 4.79 -15.17
C SER A 113 -14.46 5.01 -15.38
N VAL A 114 -13.69 3.93 -15.24
CA VAL A 114 -12.25 3.90 -15.52
C VAL A 114 -11.99 2.94 -16.66
N THR A 115 -11.28 3.41 -17.70
CA THR A 115 -10.95 2.60 -18.87
C THR A 115 -9.51 2.86 -19.32
N ALA A 116 -8.93 1.90 -20.03
CA ALA A 116 -7.62 2.02 -20.66
C ALA A 116 -7.79 1.92 -22.17
N ALA A 117 -7.35 2.96 -22.89
CA ALA A 117 -7.45 3.02 -24.34
C ALA A 117 -6.09 3.44 -24.93
N GLY A 118 -5.48 2.56 -25.72
CA GLY A 118 -4.12 2.77 -26.22
C GLY A 118 -3.13 3.01 -25.08
N ASN A 119 -2.43 4.15 -25.11
CA ASN A 119 -1.46 4.54 -24.08
C ASN A 119 -2.03 5.51 -23.04
N ARG A 120 -3.33 5.46 -22.77
CA ARG A 120 -4.00 6.40 -21.87
C ARG A 120 -4.99 5.71 -20.95
N ILE A 121 -4.99 6.12 -19.68
CA ILE A 121 -6.00 5.81 -18.69
C ILE A 121 -7.01 6.96 -18.69
N LEU A 122 -8.29 6.64 -18.85
CA LEU A 122 -9.40 7.58 -18.92
C LEU A 122 -10.30 7.38 -17.71
N VAL A 123 -10.52 8.45 -16.95
CA VAL A 123 -11.48 8.49 -15.85
C VAL A 123 -12.55 9.50 -16.18
N GLN A 124 -13.80 9.08 -16.19
CA GLN A 124 -14.94 9.92 -16.58
C GLN A 124 -16.20 9.56 -15.80
N PRO A 125 -17.20 10.45 -15.74
CA PRO A 125 -18.51 10.11 -15.20
C PRO A 125 -19.13 8.98 -16.03
N SER A 126 -19.73 8.00 -15.37
CA SER A 126 -20.50 6.94 -15.99
C SER A 126 -21.71 7.54 -16.72
N SER A 127 -21.84 7.28 -18.01
CA SER A 127 -22.95 7.79 -18.83
C SER A 127 -24.28 7.06 -18.58
N SER A 128 -24.31 6.11 -17.65
CA SER A 128 -25.45 5.23 -17.36
C SER A 128 -26.66 5.91 -16.73
N LEU A 129 -26.63 7.23 -16.49
CA LEU A 129 -27.80 8.01 -16.04
C LEU A 129 -28.57 8.69 -17.18
N SER A 130 -28.13 8.58 -18.45
CA SER A 130 -28.88 9.12 -19.60
C SER A 130 -29.83 8.07 -20.18
N GLY A 131 -30.87 7.76 -19.41
CA GLY A 131 -31.93 6.82 -19.76
C GLY A 131 -33.30 7.33 -19.36
N ALA A 132 -33.65 8.56 -19.77
CA ALA A 132 -35.02 9.06 -19.68
C ALA A 132 -35.60 9.14 -21.11
N PRO A 133 -36.69 8.42 -21.43
CA PRO A 133 -37.31 8.53 -22.75
C PRO A 133 -37.93 9.92 -22.90
N ALA A 134 -37.60 10.59 -24.00
CA ALA A 134 -38.25 11.81 -24.43
C ALA A 134 -39.74 11.53 -24.69
N ALA A 135 -40.61 11.92 -23.76
CA ALA A 135 -42.04 11.99 -24.02
C ALA A 135 -42.32 13.25 -24.84
N SER A 136 -42.38 13.07 -26.17
CA SER A 136 -43.01 14.01 -27.08
C SER A 136 -44.48 14.21 -26.71
N GLY A 137 -44.92 15.46 -26.61
CA GLY A 137 -46.32 15.78 -26.33
C GLY A 137 -46.60 17.27 -26.41
N SER A 138 -46.43 17.87 -27.59
CA SER A 138 -46.99 19.19 -27.91
C SER A 138 -48.33 18.97 -28.60
N THR A 139 -49.42 19.40 -27.95
CA THR A 139 -50.73 19.56 -28.59
C THR A 139 -51.35 20.89 -28.16
N LYS A 140 -51.27 21.83 -29.11
CA LYS A 140 -52.28 22.80 -29.58
C LYS A 140 -53.16 23.53 -28.57
#